data_AF-A0AAW0QVH1-F1
#
_entry.id   AF-A0AAW0QVH1-F1
#
_cell.length_a   1.000
_cell.length_b   1.000
_cell.length_c   1.000
_cell.angle_alpha   90.00
_cell.angle_beta   90.00
_cell.angle_gamma   90.00
#
_symmetry.space_group_name_H-M   'P 1'
#
loop_
_entity.id
_entity.type
_entity.pdbx_description
1 polymer ?
#
loop_
_entity_poly.entity_id
_entity_poly.type
_entity_poly.pdbx_seq_one_letter_code
_entity_poly.pdbx_strand_id
1 'polypeptide(L)'
;MGVPALLVDFPKPSAPGHAERARLLGRQWPVFWAVGNVFFRPISTLGIFGYGYGAWAARAGTPGVRLGDWRWYAVAAACHLATVVHSAVNMQPINEKLDALSTAGGKVDTSRAESLARNWISFNTVRIITPVVAGSLALWQTLKAVAA
;
A
#
# COMPACT_ATOMS: atom_id res chain seq x y z
N MET A 1 -16.64 -3.37 -4.80
CA MET A 1 -16.33 -2.48 -5.93
C MET A 1 -15.04 -1.73 -5.63
N GLY A 2 -14.02 -1.80 -6.50
CA GLY A 2 -12.74 -1.12 -6.31
C GLY A 2 -12.71 0.29 -6.92
N VAL A 3 -11.71 1.10 -6.60
CA VAL A 3 -11.52 2.45 -7.21
C VAL A 3 -11.59 2.41 -8.75
N PRO A 4 -11.02 1.41 -9.47
CA PRO A 4 -11.18 1.33 -10.93
C PRO A 4 -12.64 1.30 -11.40
N ALA A 5 -13.53 0.62 -10.67
CA ALA A 5 -14.95 0.55 -11.02
C ALA A 5 -15.65 1.92 -10.87
N LEU A 6 -15.17 2.77 -9.97
CA LEU A 6 -15.69 4.13 -9.80
C LEU A 6 -15.27 5.07 -10.92
N LEU A 7 -14.17 4.74 -11.60
CA LEU A 7 -13.61 5.51 -12.71
C LEU A 7 -14.11 5.06 -14.09
N VAL A 8 -14.85 3.95 -14.18
CA VAL A 8 -15.55 3.59 -15.42
C VAL A 8 -16.55 4.70 -15.73
N ASP A 9 -16.48 5.20 -16.96
CA ASP A 9 -17.29 6.31 -17.47
C ASP A 9 -17.25 7.56 -16.59
N PHE A 10 -16.10 7.83 -15.95
CA PHE A 10 -15.94 9.06 -15.18
C PHE A 10 -16.12 10.28 -16.11
N PRO A 11 -17.11 11.14 -15.87
CA PRO A 11 -17.40 12.27 -16.75
C PRO A 11 -16.22 13.23 -16.79
N LYS A 12 -15.95 13.84 -17.95
CA LYS A 12 -14.91 14.88 -18.07
C LYS A 12 -15.23 16.09 -17.17
N PRO A 13 -14.23 16.87 -16.72
CA PRO A 13 -14.46 18.03 -15.85
C PRO A 13 -15.50 19.05 -16.33
N SER A 14 -15.64 19.21 -17.65
CA SER A 14 -16.60 20.13 -18.26
C SER A 14 -18.02 19.56 -18.42
N ALA A 15 -18.23 18.26 -18.16
CA ALA A 15 -19.51 17.61 -18.38
C ALA A 15 -20.50 17.87 -17.22
N PRO A 16 -21.81 18.02 -17.52
CA PRO A 16 -22.82 18.07 -16.47
C PRO A 16 -22.78 16.76 -15.66
N GLY A 17 -22.75 16.89 -14.32
CA GLY A 17 -22.66 15.74 -13.40
C GLY A 17 -21.25 15.37 -12.92
N HIS A 18 -20.18 16.01 -13.45
CA HIS A 18 -18.81 15.74 -12.97
C HIS A 18 -18.63 15.99 -11.47
N ALA A 19 -19.08 17.15 -11.00
CA ALA A 19 -18.98 17.50 -9.58
C ALA A 19 -19.74 16.52 -8.68
N GLU A 20 -20.88 16.00 -9.14
CA GLU A 20 -21.64 14.99 -8.41
C GLU A 20 -20.89 13.66 -8.34
N ARG A 21 -20.33 13.19 -9.46
CA ARG A 21 -19.54 11.96 -9.50
C ARG A 21 -18.27 12.06 -8.65
N ALA A 22 -17.59 13.21 -8.66
CA ALA A 22 -16.45 13.49 -7.80
C ALA A 22 -16.83 13.44 -6.30
N ARG A 23 -17.99 13.98 -5.92
CA ARG A 23 -18.49 13.88 -4.54
C ARG A 23 -18.83 12.44 -4.16
N LEU A 24 -19.43 11.67 -5.07
CA LEU A 24 -19.71 10.26 -4.82
C LEU A 24 -18.42 9.47 -4.57
N LEU A 25 -17.38 9.71 -5.37
CA LEU A 25 -16.04 9.14 -5.13
C LEU A 25 -15.52 9.49 -3.74
N GLY A 26 -15.64 10.77 -3.33
CA GLY A 26 -15.24 11.20 -1.98
C GLY A 26 -16.05 10.52 -0.87
N ARG A 27 -17.37 10.38 -1.01
CA ARG A 27 -18.22 9.70 -0.02
C ARG A 27 -17.90 8.22 0.14
N GLN A 28 -17.41 7.58 -0.92
CA GLN A 28 -16.99 6.17 -0.86
C GLN A 28 -15.55 6.00 -0.37
N TRP A 29 -14.79 7.10 -0.32
CA TRP A 29 -13.37 7.08 0.03
C TRP A 29 -13.03 6.50 1.40
N PRO A 30 -13.80 6.77 2.48
CA PRO A 30 -13.52 6.21 3.81
C PRO A 30 -13.39 4.68 3.82
N VAL A 31 -14.14 3.97 2.97
CA VAL A 31 -14.06 2.51 2.86
C VAL A 31 -12.70 2.07 2.30
N PHE A 32 -12.24 2.69 1.21
CA PHE A 32 -10.94 2.38 0.61
C PHE A 32 -9.77 2.75 1.53
N TRP A 33 -9.90 3.89 2.20
CA TRP A 33 -8.91 4.34 3.17
C TRP A 33 -8.81 3.38 4.36
N ALA A 34 -9.95 2.95 4.91
CA ALA A 34 -9.99 2.01 6.03
C ALA A 34 -9.28 0.69 5.70
N VAL A 35 -9.49 0.14 4.50
CA VAL A 35 -8.75 -1.07 4.07
C VAL A 35 -7.23 -0.83 4.11
N GLY A 36 -6.80 0.30 3.58
CA GLY A 36 -5.38 0.67 3.57
C GLY A 36 -4.77 0.89 4.95
N ASN A 37 -5.52 1.49 5.87
CA ASN A 37 -5.01 1.93 7.16
C ASN A 37 -5.18 0.87 8.27
N VAL A 38 -6.29 0.13 8.25
CA VAL A 38 -6.65 -0.85 9.29
C VAL A 38 -6.05 -2.23 8.99
N PHE A 39 -5.90 -2.62 7.72
CA PHE A 39 -5.37 -3.95 7.37
C PHE A 39 -3.91 -3.88 6.91
N PHE A 40 -3.62 -3.16 5.83
CA PHE A 40 -2.31 -3.24 5.20
C PHE A 40 -1.17 -2.64 6.02
N ARG A 41 -1.44 -1.59 6.82
CA ARG A 41 -0.42 -1.02 7.72
C ARG A 41 -0.01 -2.02 8.81
N PRO A 42 -0.93 -2.61 9.60
CA PRO A 42 -0.57 -3.66 10.55
C PRO A 42 0.15 -4.85 9.92
N ILE A 43 -0.31 -5.35 8.77
CA ILE A 43 0.37 -6.44 8.04
C ILE A 43 1.81 -6.04 7.70
N SER A 44 2.04 -4.81 7.24
CA SER A 44 3.39 -4.34 6.93
C SER A 44 4.24 -4.21 8.19
N THR A 45 3.68 -3.73 9.29
CA THR A 45 4.37 -3.67 10.59
C THR A 45 4.80 -5.06 11.06
N LEU A 46 3.91 -6.05 10.98
CA LEU A 46 4.24 -7.44 11.27
C LEU A 46 5.32 -7.97 10.34
N GLY A 47 5.29 -7.61 9.05
CA GLY A 47 6.35 -7.92 8.09
C GLY A 47 7.71 -7.34 8.48
N ILE A 48 7.76 -6.07 8.91
CA ILE A 48 9.00 -5.41 9.36
C ILE A 48 9.61 -6.20 10.53
N PHE A 49 8.82 -6.46 11.57
CA PHE A 49 9.33 -7.13 12.77
C PHE A 49 9.60 -8.63 12.55
N GLY A 50 8.72 -9.31 11.81
CA GLY A 50 8.87 -10.74 11.51
C GLY A 50 10.12 -11.03 10.68
N TYR A 51 10.30 -10.31 9.56
CA TYR A 51 11.50 -10.47 8.74
C TYR A 51 12.75 -9.89 9.42
N GLY A 52 12.61 -8.81 10.20
CA GLY A 52 13.70 -8.27 11.00
C GLY A 52 14.21 -9.27 12.05
N TYR A 53 13.30 -9.95 12.73
CA TYR A 53 13.62 -11.05 13.64
C TYR A 53 14.27 -12.22 12.88
N GLY A 54 13.73 -12.61 11.72
CA GLY A 54 14.32 -13.64 10.88
C GLY A 54 15.76 -13.32 10.47
N ALA A 55 16.04 -12.06 10.11
CA ALA A 55 17.40 -11.59 9.82
C ALA A 55 18.32 -11.70 11.05
N TRP A 56 17.84 -11.26 12.22
CA TRP A 56 18.60 -11.38 13.46
C TRP A 56 18.89 -12.84 13.81
N ALA A 57 17.90 -13.74 13.77
CA ALA A 57 18.04 -15.14 14.10
C ALA A 57 19.02 -15.86 13.15
N ALA A 58 18.91 -15.58 11.84
CA ALA A 58 19.83 -16.11 10.83
C ALA A 58 21.28 -15.65 11.06
N ARG A 59 21.46 -14.38 11.45
CA ARG A 59 22.79 -13.83 11.76
C ARG A 59 23.37 -14.38 13.07
N ALA A 60 22.52 -14.57 14.09
CA ALA A 60 22.94 -15.04 15.40
C ALA A 60 23.30 -16.53 15.40
N GLY A 61 22.94 -17.29 14.37
CA GLY A 61 23.21 -18.72 14.28
C GLY A 61 22.48 -19.52 15.35
N THR A 62 21.21 -19.18 15.60
CA THR A 62 20.41 -19.80 16.67
C THR A 62 20.48 -21.32 16.62
N PRO A 63 20.92 -22.00 17.70
CA PRO A 63 21.04 -23.46 17.72
C PRO A 63 19.72 -24.15 17.35
N GLY A 64 19.78 -25.12 16.44
CA GLY A 64 18.61 -25.86 15.97
C GLY A 64 17.79 -25.16 14.88
N VAL A 65 18.14 -23.94 14.48
CA VAL A 65 17.45 -23.21 13.41
C VAL A 65 18.38 -23.04 12.21
N ARG A 66 18.05 -23.67 11.07
CA ARG A 66 18.73 -23.44 9.79
C ARG A 66 17.98 -22.36 9.01
N LEU A 67 18.51 -21.14 9.05
CA LEU A 67 18.05 -20.03 8.22
C LEU A 67 19.12 -19.67 7.18
N GLY A 68 18.69 -19.16 6.03
CA GLY A 68 19.58 -18.78 4.94
C GLY A 68 20.39 -17.52 5.22
N ASP A 69 20.85 -16.82 4.18
CA ASP A 69 21.58 -15.56 4.36
C ASP A 69 20.66 -14.48 4.94
N TRP A 70 21.02 -14.00 6.14
CA TRP A 70 20.29 -12.99 6.91
C TRP A 70 19.99 -11.71 6.11
N ARG A 71 20.84 -11.35 5.14
CA ARG A 71 20.72 -10.12 4.35
C ARG A 71 19.40 -10.07 3.58
N TRP A 72 18.90 -11.20 3.09
CA TRP A 72 17.67 -11.22 2.32
C TRP A 72 16.41 -11.09 3.19
N TYR A 73 16.45 -11.60 4.43
CA TYR A 73 15.42 -11.29 5.41
C TYR A 73 15.44 -9.80 5.79
N ALA A 74 16.63 -9.19 5.88
CA ALA A 74 16.75 -7.74 6.11
C ALA A 74 16.19 -6.92 4.93
N VAL A 75 16.46 -7.34 3.68
CA VAL A 75 15.85 -6.73 2.49
C VAL A 75 14.32 -6.88 2.52
N ALA A 76 13.80 -8.05 2.89
CA ALA A 76 12.36 -8.26 3.02
C ALA A 76 11.73 -7.33 4.08
N ALA A 77 12.37 -7.15 5.23
CA ALA A 77 11.94 -6.18 6.25
C ALA A 77 11.96 -4.74 5.71
N ALA A 78 13.02 -4.37 4.98
CA ALA A 78 13.16 -3.05 4.37
C ALA A 78 12.08 -2.78 3.31
N CYS A 79 11.65 -3.77 2.54
CA CYS A 79 10.54 -3.65 1.61
C CYS A 79 9.23 -3.26 2.33
N HIS A 80 8.95 -3.86 3.48
CA HIS A 80 7.77 -3.49 4.28
C HIS A 80 7.91 -2.09 4.90
N LEU A 81 9.11 -1.73 5.37
CA LEU A 81 9.37 -0.36 5.86
C LEU A 81 9.14 0.68 4.77
N ALA A 82 9.69 0.45 3.57
CA ALA A 82 9.49 1.31 2.40
C ALA A 82 8.01 1.46 2.05
N THR A 83 7.22 0.38 2.20
CA THR A 83 5.77 0.39 1.98
C THR A 83 5.05 1.30 2.98
N VAL A 84 5.43 1.23 4.26
CA VAL A 84 4.86 2.09 5.31
C VAL A 84 5.22 3.55 5.07
N VAL A 85 6.48 3.85 4.75
CA VAL A 85 6.94 5.22 4.46
C VAL A 85 6.25 5.77 3.21
N HIS A 86 6.20 5.01 2.11
CA HIS A 86 5.48 5.38 0.88
C HIS A 86 4.01 5.66 1.18
N SER A 87 3.37 4.81 1.98
CA SER A 87 1.98 5.02 2.39
C SER A 87 1.80 6.31 3.18
N ALA A 88 2.71 6.64 4.09
CA ALA A 88 2.64 7.85 4.90
C ALA A 88 2.91 9.13 4.11
N VAL A 89 3.99 9.15 3.31
CA VAL A 89 4.47 10.37 2.65
C VAL A 89 3.73 10.63 1.33
N ASN A 90 3.49 9.60 0.54
CA ASN A 90 2.98 9.78 -0.83
C ASN A 90 1.47 9.55 -0.91
N MET A 91 0.94 8.57 -0.15
CA MET A 91 -0.47 8.19 -0.26
C MET A 91 -1.40 8.94 0.69
N GLN A 92 -1.01 9.24 1.92
CA GLN A 92 -1.89 9.99 2.84
C GLN A 92 -2.33 11.36 2.29
N PRO A 93 -1.45 12.17 1.67
CA PRO A 93 -1.88 13.44 1.08
C PRO A 93 -2.90 13.27 -0.05
N ILE A 94 -2.84 12.16 -0.79
CA ILE A 94 -3.84 11.84 -1.83
C ILE A 94 -5.15 11.39 -1.17
N ASN A 95 -5.06 10.58 -0.10
CA ASN A 95 -6.23 10.12 0.64
C ASN A 95 -7.01 11.29 1.24
N GLU A 96 -6.34 12.25 1.86
CA GLU A 96 -6.96 13.45 2.43
C GLU A 96 -7.68 14.28 1.37
N LYS A 97 -7.07 14.44 0.19
CA LYS A 97 -7.68 15.16 -0.93
C LYS A 97 -8.92 14.44 -1.47
N LEU A 98 -8.89 13.12 -1.56
CA LEU A 98 -10.02 12.32 -2.03
C LEU A 98 -11.15 12.28 -1.01
N ASP A 99 -10.86 12.19 0.28
CA ASP A 99 -11.85 12.30 1.36
C ASP A 99 -12.56 13.66 1.34
N ALA A 100 -11.80 14.73 1.16
CA ALA A 100 -12.31 16.10 1.09
C ALA A 100 -13.25 16.36 -0.12
N LEU A 101 -13.24 15.51 -1.16
CA LEU A 101 -14.20 15.61 -2.27
C LEU A 101 -15.65 15.39 -1.82
N SER A 102 -15.89 14.73 -0.69
CA SER A 102 -17.24 14.47 -0.16
C SER A 102 -18.00 15.75 0.21
N THR A 103 -17.28 16.83 0.53
CA THR A 103 -17.86 18.10 1.02
C THR A 103 -18.19 19.05 -0.13
N ALA A 104 -19.44 19.49 -0.23
CA ALA A 104 -19.84 20.53 -1.17
C ALA A 104 -19.20 21.88 -0.79
N GLY A 105 -18.51 22.53 -1.73
CA GLY A 105 -17.76 23.76 -1.47
C GLY A 105 -16.41 23.55 -0.75
N GLY A 106 -15.92 22.31 -0.69
CA GLY A 106 -14.63 21.99 -0.10
C GLY A 106 -13.44 22.66 -0.82
N LYS A 107 -12.28 22.71 -0.15
CA LYS A 107 -11.04 23.33 -0.65
C LYS A 107 -10.38 22.56 -1.81
N VAL A 108 -10.91 21.41 -2.20
CA VAL A 108 -10.34 20.55 -3.24
C VAL A 108 -11.11 20.74 -4.54
N ASP A 109 -10.37 21.07 -5.59
CA ASP A 109 -10.90 21.17 -6.94
C ASP A 109 -11.41 19.81 -7.44
N THR A 110 -12.72 19.73 -7.67
CA THR A 110 -13.38 18.51 -8.17
C THR A 110 -12.87 18.09 -9.54
N SER A 111 -12.38 19.03 -10.36
CA SER A 111 -11.82 18.73 -11.69
C SER A 111 -10.67 17.73 -11.64
N ARG A 112 -9.98 17.65 -10.48
CA ARG A 112 -8.83 16.77 -10.26
C ARG A 112 -9.21 15.39 -9.73
N ALA A 113 -10.48 15.13 -9.42
CA ALA A 113 -10.93 13.90 -8.76
C ALA A 113 -10.43 12.63 -9.46
N GLU A 114 -10.59 12.56 -10.78
CA GLU A 114 -10.13 11.42 -11.57
C GLU A 114 -8.61 11.25 -11.51
N SER A 115 -7.86 12.35 -11.69
CA SER A 115 -6.38 12.30 -11.63
C SER A 115 -5.85 11.86 -10.27
N LEU A 116 -6.48 12.32 -9.18
CA LEU A 116 -6.14 11.91 -7.82
C LEU A 116 -6.39 10.41 -7.63
N ALA A 117 -7.53 9.90 -8.09
CA ALA A 117 -7.85 8.48 -8.00
C ALA A 117 -6.92 7.60 -8.85
N ARG A 118 -6.57 8.03 -10.06
CA ARG A 118 -5.59 7.33 -10.93
C ARG A 118 -4.20 7.31 -10.31
N ASN A 119 -3.75 8.43 -9.73
CA ASN A 119 -2.48 8.50 -9.02
C ASN A 119 -2.49 7.57 -7.80
N TRP A 120 -3.59 7.52 -7.06
CA TRP A 120 -3.75 6.59 -5.95
C TRP A 120 -3.65 5.13 -6.41
N ILE A 121 -4.30 4.75 -7.52
CA ILE A 121 -4.19 3.41 -8.11
C ILE A 121 -2.73 3.10 -8.45
N SER A 122 -2.07 4.01 -9.17
CA SER A 122 -0.66 3.86 -9.55
C SER A 122 0.23 3.65 -8.33
N PHE A 123 0.04 4.44 -7.27
CA PHE A 123 0.84 4.36 -6.06
C PHE A 123 0.58 3.09 -5.24
N ASN A 124 -0.59 2.47 -5.36
CA ASN A 124 -0.84 1.16 -4.75
C ASN A 124 -0.06 0.03 -5.43
N THR A 125 0.41 0.21 -6.66
CA THR A 125 1.27 -0.78 -7.34
C THR A 125 2.52 -1.08 -6.49
N VAL A 126 3.11 -0.05 -5.87
CA VAL A 126 4.24 -0.23 -4.95
C VAL A 126 3.85 -1.14 -3.79
N ARG A 127 2.68 -0.93 -3.19
CA ARG A 127 2.18 -1.72 -2.05
C ARG A 127 1.82 -3.17 -2.40
N ILE A 128 1.72 -3.50 -3.68
CA ILE A 128 1.51 -4.86 -4.18
C ILE A 128 2.84 -5.52 -4.52
N ILE A 129 3.74 -4.81 -5.20
CA ILE A 129 5.02 -5.36 -5.64
C ILE A 129 5.95 -5.61 -4.45
N THR A 130 6.06 -4.67 -3.52
CA THR A 130 7.04 -4.78 -2.43
C THR A 130 6.82 -5.99 -1.51
N PRO A 131 5.59 -6.35 -1.08
CA PRO A 131 5.41 -7.55 -0.25
C PRO A 131 5.60 -8.84 -1.03
N VAL A 132 5.29 -8.85 -2.34
CA VAL A 132 5.55 -10.01 -3.21
C VAL A 132 7.05 -10.27 -3.31
N VAL A 133 7.85 -9.23 -3.54
CA VAL A 133 9.31 -9.33 -3.55
C VAL A 133 9.84 -9.79 -2.18
N ALA A 134 9.38 -9.16 -1.10
CA ALA A 134 9.79 -9.51 0.26
C ALA A 134 9.51 -10.98 0.59
N GLY A 135 8.27 -11.43 0.37
CA GLY A 135 7.86 -12.81 0.61
C GLY A 135 8.60 -13.82 -0.25
N SER A 136 8.81 -13.51 -1.53
CA SER A 136 9.53 -14.39 -2.45
C SER A 136 11.00 -14.57 -2.04
N LEU A 137 11.69 -13.48 -1.67
CA LEU A 137 13.08 -13.54 -1.20
C LEU A 137 13.21 -14.31 0.11
N ALA A 138 12.34 -14.04 1.08
CA ALA A 138 12.35 -14.71 2.37
C ALA A 138 12.03 -16.21 2.24
N LEU A 139 11.03 -16.56 1.42
CA LEU A 139 10.67 -17.96 1.17
C LEU A 139 11.82 -18.71 0.47
N TRP A 140 12.41 -18.10 -0.56
CA TRP A 140 13.55 -18.68 -1.26
C TRP A 140 14.73 -18.97 -0.32
N GLN A 141 15.08 -18.03 0.57
CA GLN A 141 16.13 -18.27 1.56
C GLN A 141 15.80 -19.40 2.53
N THR A 142 14.56 -19.42 3.04
CA THR A 142 14.14 -20.46 3.98
C THR A 142 14.20 -21.84 3.32
N LEU A 143 13.70 -21.98 2.09
CA LEU A 143 13.74 -23.25 1.36
C LEU A 143 15.17 -23.68 1.00
N LYS A 144 16.02 -22.74 0.59
CA LYS A 144 17.44 -23.03 0.29
C LYS A 144 18.19 -23.52 1.53
N ALA A 145 17.90 -22.96 2.70
CA ALA A 145 18.55 -23.34 3.95
C ALA A 145 18.12 -24.71 4.48
N VAL A 146 16.89 -25.13 4.20
CA VAL A 146 16.38 -26.47 4.55
C VAL A 146 16.93 -27.55 3.62
N ALA A 147 17.20 -27.22 2.37
CA ALA A 147 17.74 -28.16 1.37
C ALA A 147 19.26 -28.40 1.49
N ALA A 148 19.96 -27.63 2.33
CA ALA A 148 21.40 -27.73 2.59
C ALA A 148 21.67 -28.31 3.99
#